data_AF-A0A1T5HSL0-F1
#
_entry.id   AF-A0A1T5HSL0-F1
#
_cell.length_a   1.000
_cell.length_b   1.000
_cell.length_c   1.000
_cell.angle_alpha   90.00
_cell.angle_beta   90.00
_cell.angle_gamma   90.00
#
_symmetry.space_group_name_H-M   'P 1'
#
loop_
_entity.id
_entity.type
_entity.pdbx_description
1 polymer ?
#
loop_
_entity_poly.entity_id
_entity_poly.type
_entity_poly.pdbx_seq_one_letter_code
_entity_poly.pdbx_strand_id
1 'polypeptide(L)' 'MGVLSGKQEFVVRLRVEHTGVKYVFYQDIYRLPDEKLCLKGIVTTTSIVNGKLAVSEEIVKALNNITE' A
#
# COMPACT_ATOMS: atom_id res chain seq x y z
N MET A 1 16.73 -19.21 2.26
CA MET A 1 16.30 -18.14 3.19
C MET A 1 17.39 -17.08 3.15
N GLY A 2 17.16 -15.98 2.44
CA GLY A 2 18.20 -14.97 2.16
C GLY A 2 18.16 -13.84 3.19
N VAL A 3 19.31 -13.50 3.76
CA VAL A 3 19.49 -12.34 4.65
C VAL A 3 19.50 -11.06 3.80
N LEU A 4 18.70 -10.06 4.19
CA LEU A 4 18.70 -8.72 3.59
C LEU A 4 19.92 -7.94 4.11
N SER A 5 20.96 -7.78 3.29
CA SER A 5 22.06 -6.84 3.55
C SER A 5 21.78 -5.52 2.84
N GLY A 6 22.02 -4.40 3.52
CA GLY A 6 21.45 -3.06 3.25
C GLY A 6 21.91 -2.32 1.97
N LYS A 7 22.11 -3.01 0.85
CA LYS A 7 22.37 -2.39 -0.48
C LYS A 7 21.28 -2.72 -1.51
N GLN A 8 20.16 -3.27 -1.10
CA GLN A 8 19.08 -3.63 -2.03
C GLN A 8 18.02 -2.54 -2.04
N GLU A 9 17.85 -1.94 -3.21
CA GLU A 9 16.77 -1.00 -3.48
C GLU A 9 15.54 -1.77 -3.99
N PHE A 10 14.36 -1.32 -3.58
CA PHE A 10 13.09 -1.94 -3.93
C PHE A 10 12.10 -0.89 -4.42
N VAL A 11 11.25 -1.28 -5.36
CA VAL A 11 10.06 -0.52 -5.78
C VAL A 11 8.83 -1.27 -5.32
N VAL A 12 7.92 -0.55 -4.67
CA VAL A 12 6.60 -1.05 -4.32
C VAL A 12 5.60 -0.53 -5.34
N ARG A 13 4.98 -1.42 -6.11
CA ARG A 13 3.85 -1.08 -6.97
C ARG A 13 2.57 -1.30 -6.17
N LEU A 14 1.78 -0.24 -6.02
CA LEU A 14 0.61 -0.19 -5.16
C LEU A 14 -0.66 -0.09 -5.99
N ARG A 15 -1.67 -0.85 -5.61
CA ARG A 15 -3.06 -0.68 -6.05
C ARG A 15 -3.95 -0.62 -4.83
N VAL A 16 -4.93 0.28 -4.82
CA VAL A 16 -5.82 0.47 -3.68
C VAL A 16 -7.25 0.30 -4.10
N GLU A 17 -8.02 -0.44 -3.29
CA GLU A 17 -9.47 -0.49 -3.35
C GLU A 17 -10.04 0.16 -2.09
N HIS A 18 -11.00 1.06 -2.26
CA HIS A 18 -11.70 1.72 -1.16
C HIS A 18 -13.20 1.43 -1.27
N THR A 19 -13.80 0.89 -0.22
CA THR A 19 -15.23 0.57 -0.18
C THR A 19 -15.78 0.78 1.23
N GLY A 20 -16.73 1.71 1.38
CA GLY A 20 -17.20 2.13 2.69
C GLY A 20 -16.03 2.63 3.53
N VAL A 21 -15.86 2.14 4.76
CA VAL A 21 -14.74 2.52 5.66
C VAL A 21 -13.46 1.71 5.44
N LYS A 22 -13.49 0.70 4.56
CA LYS A 22 -12.41 -0.26 4.36
C LYS A 22 -11.52 0.14 3.19
N TYR A 23 -10.22 0.07 3.41
CA TYR A 23 -9.18 0.23 2.39
C TYR A 23 -8.39 -1.07 2.26
N VAL A 24 -8.15 -1.52 1.03
CA VAL A 24 -7.32 -2.69 0.72
C VAL A 24 -6.19 -2.27 -0.20
N PHE A 25 -4.96 -2.35 0.30
CA PHE A 25 -3.74 -2.04 -0.43
C PHE A 25 -3.10 -3.34 -0.90
N TYR A 26 -2.97 -3.50 -2.21
CA TYR A 26 -2.25 -4.59 -2.85
C TYR A 26 -0.85 -4.10 -3.20
N GLN A 27 0.16 -4.82 -2.72
CA GLN A 27 1.56 -4.48 -2.85
C GLN A 27 2.30 -5.57 -3.60
N ASP A 28 2.95 -5.19 -4.69
CA ASP A 28 3.97 -6.00 -5.34
C ASP A 28 5.32 -5.31 -5.13
N ILE A 29 6.24 -5.99 -4.44
CA ILE A 29 7.57 -5.44 -4.10
C ILE A 29 8.61 -6.08 -5.01
N TYR A 30 9.26 -5.24 -5.81
CA TYR A 30 10.27 -5.63 -6.78
C TYR A 30 11.65 -5.15 -6.34
N ARG A 31 12.66 -5.98 -6.53
CA ARG A 31 14.07 -5.57 -6.39
C ARG A 31 14.50 -4.78 -7.62
N LEU A 32 15.02 -3.57 -7.44
CA LEU A 32 15.24 -2.61 -8.53
C LEU A 32 16.28 -3.02 -9.58
N PRO A 33 17.44 -3.61 -9.23
CA PRO A 33 18.44 -3.99 -10.23
C PRO A 33 17.97 -4.98 -11.30
N ASP A 34 16.98 -5.82 -11.00
CA ASP A 34 16.53 -6.90 -11.91
C ASP A 34 15.00 -7.00 -12.04
N GLU A 35 14.27 -6.04 -11.49
CA GLU A 35 12.80 -6.05 -11.39
C GLU A 35 12.22 -7.38 -10.90
N LYS A 36 12.97 -8.12 -10.08
CA LYS A 36 12.50 -9.41 -9.59
C LYS A 36 11.42 -9.19 -8.54
N LEU A 37 10.25 -9.80 -8.75
CA LEU A 37 9.20 -9.85 -7.73
C LEU A 37 9.71 -10.63 -6.51
N CYS A 38 9.83 -9.94 -5.39
CA CYS A 38 10.33 -10.50 -4.13
C CYS A 38 9.21 -10.82 -3.14
N LEU A 39 8.16 -10.00 -3.12
CA LEU A 39 7.05 -10.14 -2.17
C LEU A 39 5.74 -9.66 -2.79
N LYS A 40 4.64 -10.35 -2.43
CA LYS A 40 3.28 -9.85 -2.57
C LYS A 40 2.68 -9.64 -1.18
N GLY A 41 2.03 -8.50 -0.97
CA GLY A 41 1.40 -8.14 0.30
C GLY A 41 -0.01 -7.61 0.09
N ILE A 42 -0.89 -7.89 1.05
CA ILE A 42 -2.22 -7.29 1.13
C ILE A 42 -2.36 -6.67 2.51
N VAL A 43 -2.56 -5.35 2.56
CA VAL A 43 -2.83 -4.63 3.80
C VAL A 43 -4.28 -4.16 3.77
N THR A 44 -5.06 -4.60 4.75
CA THR A 44 -6.43 -4.11 4.96
C THR A 44 -6.43 -3.16 6.15
N THR A 45 -7.02 -1.98 5.98
CA THR A 45 -7.11 -0.97 7.04
C THR A 45 -8.43 -0.23 6.99
N THR A 46 -8.70 0.54 8.04
CA THR A 46 -9.84 1.43 8.22
C THR A 46 -9.38 2.66 8.99
N SER A 47 -10.17 3.73 8.99
CA SER A 47 -9.89 4.92 9.79
C SER A 47 -10.83 5.05 10.98
N ILE A 48 -10.34 5.75 12.00
CA ILE A 48 -11.14 6.19 13.15
C ILE A 48 -11.18 7.71 13.13
N VAL A 49 -12.39 8.28 13.07
CA VAL A 49 -12.62 9.72 13.16
C VAL A 49 -13.49 9.96 14.38
N ASN A 50 -13.01 10.77 15.33
CA ASN A 50 -13.70 11.06 16.59
C ASN A 50 -14.16 9.78 17.33
N GLY A 51 -13.29 8.77 17.38
CA GLY A 51 -13.54 7.51 18.08
C GLY A 51 -14.49 6.53 17.37
N LYS A 52 -14.92 6.83 16.14
CA LYS A 52 -15.81 5.95 15.36
C LYS A 52 -15.17 5.54 14.04
N LEU A 53 -15.48 4.33 13.58
CA LEU A 53 -15.15 3.89 12.24
C LEU A 53 -15.82 4.82 11.23
N ALA A 54 -15.02 5.46 10.39
CA ALA A 54 -15.48 6.42 9.41
C ALA A 54 -14.49 6.53 8.26
N VAL A 55 -14.96 7.06 7.13
CA VAL A 55 -14.11 7.39 5.99
C VAL A 55 -13.32 8.65 6.30
N SER A 56 -11.99 8.60 6.13
CA SER A 56 -11.15 9.78 6.27
C SER A 56 -11.10 10.55 4.94
N GLU A 57 -11.58 11.80 4.95
CA GLU A 57 -11.52 12.67 3.76
C GLU A 57 -10.08 12.91 3.28
N GLU A 58 -9.12 12.99 4.21
CA GLU A 58 -7.70 13.19 3.89
C GLU A 58 -7.15 11.99 3.09
N ILE A 59 -7.46 10.78 3.53
CA ILE A 59 -7.03 9.56 2.84
C ILE A 59 -7.71 9.47 1.48
N VAL A 60 -9.00 9.78 1.37
CA VAL A 60 -9.72 9.77 0.09
C VAL A 60 -9.09 10.76 -0.89
N LYS A 61 -8.79 11.99 -0.45
CA LYS A 61 -8.12 12.99 -1.29
C LYS A 61 -6.74 12.52 -1.75
N ALA A 62 -5.96 11.93 -0.85
CA ALA A 62 -4.64 11.38 -1.20
C ALA A 62 -4.73 10.27 -2.24
N LEU A 63 -5.74 9.38 -2.15
CA LEU A 63 -5.93 8.28 -3.10
C LEU A 63 -6.36 8.75 -4.49
N ASN A 64 -7.19 9.80 -4.58
CA ASN A 64 -7.66 10.32 -5.87
C ASN A 64 -6.49 10.81 -6.76
N ASN A 65 -5.45 11.37 -6.15
CA ASN A 65 -4.27 11.90 -6.86
C ASN A 65 -3.33 10.80 -7.40
N ILE A 66 -3.61 9.52 -7.14
CA ILE A 66 -2.78 8.37 -7.58
C ILE A 66 -3.43 7.68 -8.80
N THR A 67 -4.68 8.04 -9.11
CA THR A 67 -5.49 7.46 -10.19
C THR A 67 -5.64 8.36 -11.43
N GLU A 68 -4.96 9.52 -11.46
CA GLU A 68 -4.86 10.39 -12.64
C GLU A 68 -3.55 10.20 -13.41
#